data_AF-A0A7Y9Z766-F1
#
_entry.id   AF-A0A7Y9Z766-F1
#
_cell.length_a   1.000
_cell.length_b   1.000
_cell.length_c   1.000
_cell.angle_alpha   90.00
_cell.angle_beta   90.00
_cell.angle_gamma   90.00
#
_symmetry.space_group_name_H-M   'P 1'
#
loop_
_entity.id
_entity.type
_entity.pdbx_description
1 polymer ?
#
loop_
_entity_poly.entity_id
_entity_poly.type
_entity_poly.pdbx_seq_one_letter_code
_entity_poly.pdbx_strand_id
1 'polypeptide(L)'
;MTHWSLAGGVPVEIITWLDDHSRLVLHISAHTTVTVKVVTSTFLATAKLHGLPASTLTDNGMIFTTRFARGKGGPNHFEHVIAQHGIVQKNGHPGHPQTQGKIERFHQTLKRWLGEAPQVLCRSYAGCGSRLRVA
;
A
#
# COMPACT_ATOMS: atom_id res chain seq x y z
N MET A 1 1.80 -3.92 1.15
CA MET A 1 1.25 -3.37 2.42
C MET A 1 2.03 -3.98 3.58
N THR A 2 2.05 -3.37 4.76
CA THR A 2 2.69 -3.95 5.94
C THR A 2 1.88 -3.73 7.21
N HIS A 3 2.01 -4.63 8.19
CA HIS A 3 1.33 -4.53 9.48
C HIS A 3 2.13 -3.70 10.48
N TRP A 4 1.41 -2.96 11.32
CA TRP A 4 1.95 -2.21 12.46
C TRP A 4 0.95 -2.22 13.62
N SER A 5 1.42 -1.98 14.85
CA SER A 5 0.56 -1.79 16.02
C SER A 5 0.71 -0.37 16.53
N LEU A 6 -0.39 0.37 16.60
CA LEU A 6 -0.39 1.71 17.20
C LEU A 6 -0.13 1.64 18.71
N ALA A 7 0.17 2.79 19.31
CA ALA A 7 0.21 2.95 20.75
C ALA A 7 -1.10 2.41 21.37
N GLY A 8 -0.98 1.50 22.35
CA GLY A 8 -2.13 0.78 22.93
C GLY A 8 -2.48 -0.55 22.26
N GLY A 9 -1.68 -1.01 21.27
CA GLY A 9 -1.78 -2.35 20.71
C GLY A 9 -2.81 -2.52 19.59
N VAL A 10 -3.41 -1.44 19.10
CA VAL A 10 -4.40 -1.50 18.01
C VAL A 10 -3.69 -1.87 16.69
N PRO A 11 -4.03 -3.02 16.07
CA PRO A 11 -3.42 -3.41 14.81
C PRO A 11 -3.91 -2.53 13.68
N VAL A 12 -2.98 -2.15 12.80
CA VAL A 12 -3.24 -1.40 11.56
C VAL A 12 -2.43 -1.98 10.41
N GLU A 13 -2.90 -1.69 9.21
CA GLU A 13 -2.26 -2.00 7.95
C GLU A 13 -1.85 -0.71 7.26
N ILE A 14 -0.59 -0.63 6.86
CA ILE A 14 -0.01 0.51 6.16
C ILE A 14 0.11 0.17 4.68
N ILE A 15 -0.64 0.91 3.86
CA ILE A 15 -0.50 0.90 2.41
C ILE A 15 0.48 1.98 1.96
N THR A 16 1.32 1.65 0.99
CA THR A 16 2.36 2.54 0.46
C THR A 16 2.43 2.39 -1.05
N TRP A 17 2.44 3.51 -1.78
CA TRP A 17 2.78 3.57 -3.20
C TRP A 17 4.17 4.18 -3.34
N LEU A 18 5.09 3.45 -3.95
CA LEU A 18 6.49 3.84 -4.11
C LEU A 18 6.85 3.82 -5.59
N ASP A 19 7.54 4.87 -6.03
CA ASP A 19 8.06 4.93 -7.38
C ASP A 19 9.30 4.02 -7.53
N ASP A 20 9.23 3.12 -8.52
CA ASP A 20 10.24 2.08 -8.73
C ASP A 20 11.56 2.63 -9.28
N HIS A 21 11.57 3.82 -9.88
CA HIS A 21 12.77 4.44 -10.39
C HIS A 21 13.48 5.25 -9.29
N SER A 22 12.81 6.30 -8.80
CA SER A 22 13.37 7.32 -7.90
C SER A 22 13.40 6.91 -6.42
N ARG A 23 12.68 5.84 -6.03
CA ARG A 23 12.40 5.47 -4.62
C ARG A 23 11.56 6.49 -3.85
N LEU A 24 10.93 7.45 -4.53
CA LEU A 24 10.03 8.38 -3.88
C LEU A 24 8.78 7.65 -3.36
N VAL A 25 8.41 7.89 -2.11
CA VAL A 25 7.13 7.46 -1.55
C VAL A 25 6.05 8.43 -2.03
N LEU A 26 5.23 7.99 -2.97
CA LEU A 26 4.17 8.80 -3.56
C LEU A 26 2.94 8.88 -2.65
N HIS A 27 2.73 7.86 -1.81
CA HIS A 27 1.64 7.82 -0.84
C HIS A 27 1.95 6.85 0.29
N ILE A 28 1.53 7.20 1.51
CA ILE A 28 1.56 6.32 2.67
C ILE A 28 0.39 6.66 3.61
N SER A 29 -0.33 5.63 4.08
CA SER A 29 -1.44 5.81 5.02
C SER A 29 -1.71 4.54 5.81
N ALA A 30 -2.11 4.68 7.08
CA ALA A 30 -2.52 3.58 7.95
C ALA A 30 -4.05 3.42 7.96
N HIS A 31 -4.51 2.17 7.95
CA HIS A 31 -5.93 1.78 7.97
C HIS A 31 -6.13 0.65 8.98
N THR A 32 -7.31 0.52 9.56
CA THR A 32 -7.63 -0.67 10.38
C THR A 32 -7.61 -1.95 9.55
N THR A 33 -8.08 -1.86 8.30
CA THR A 33 -7.99 -2.91 7.29
C THR A 33 -7.92 -2.28 5.91
N VAL A 34 -6.95 -2.69 5.11
CA VAL A 34 -6.77 -2.32 3.71
C VAL A 34 -7.64 -3.26 2.88
N THR A 35 -8.71 -2.68 2.33
CA THR A 35 -9.61 -3.36 1.40
C THR A 35 -9.24 -3.02 -0.05
N VAL A 36 -9.82 -3.72 -1.03
CA VAL A 36 -9.70 -3.36 -2.45
C VAL A 36 -10.13 -1.89 -2.67
N LYS A 37 -11.17 -1.42 -1.96
CA LYS A 37 -11.61 -0.01 -2.03
C LYS A 37 -10.51 0.96 -1.56
N VAL A 38 -9.79 0.62 -0.50
CA VAL A 38 -8.64 1.43 -0.01
C VAL A 38 -7.51 1.41 -1.03
N VAL A 39 -7.19 0.25 -1.60
CA VAL A 39 -6.18 0.12 -2.67
C VAL A 39 -6.54 1.01 -3.85
N THR A 40 -7.74 0.88 -4.41
CA THR A 40 -8.17 1.66 -5.58
C THR A 40 -8.22 3.16 -5.30
N SER A 41 -8.79 3.58 -4.17
CA SER A 41 -8.93 5.00 -3.85
C SER A 41 -7.58 5.67 -3.63
N THR A 42 -6.68 5.05 -2.88
CA THR A 42 -5.32 5.59 -2.67
C THR A 42 -4.50 5.59 -3.95
N PHE A 43 -4.63 4.56 -4.80
CA PHE A 43 -3.98 4.52 -6.11
C PHE A 43 -4.42 5.68 -7.00
N LEU A 44 -5.74 5.88 -7.16
CA LEU A 44 -6.28 6.97 -7.99
C LEU A 44 -5.94 8.35 -7.42
N ALA A 45 -5.96 8.51 -6.10
CA ALA A 45 -5.52 9.75 -5.46
C ALA A 45 -4.03 10.04 -5.73
N THR A 46 -3.18 9.01 -5.66
CA THR A 46 -1.75 9.12 -5.99
C THR A 46 -1.55 9.47 -7.46
N ALA A 47 -2.25 8.78 -8.36
CA ALA A 47 -2.17 9.02 -9.80
C ALA A 47 -2.67 10.42 -10.20
N LYS A 48 -3.65 10.98 -9.48
CA LYS A 48 -4.08 12.36 -9.69
C LYS A 48 -2.98 13.38 -9.40
N LEU A 49 -2.09 13.10 -8.45
CA LEU A 49 -1.01 14.00 -8.04
C LEU A 49 0.26 13.81 -8.88
N HIS A 50 0.56 12.57 -9.28
CA HIS A 50 1.85 12.20 -9.88
C HIS A 50 1.75 11.67 -11.32
N GLY A 51 0.54 11.54 -11.86
CA GLY A 51 0.28 10.88 -13.14
C GLY A 51 0.08 9.36 -13.00
N LEU A 52 -0.47 8.74 -14.05
CA LEU A 52 -0.65 7.29 -14.10
C LEU A 52 0.70 6.60 -14.40
N PRO A 53 1.05 5.52 -13.70
CA PRO A 53 2.24 4.76 -14.00
C PRO A 53 2.06 3.90 -15.26
N ALA A 54 3.16 3.55 -15.93
CA ALA A 54 3.12 2.60 -17.05
C ALA A 54 2.80 1.16 -16.59
N SER A 55 3.20 0.79 -15.37
CA SER A 55 2.89 -0.51 -14.78
C SER A 55 2.81 -0.46 -13.26
N THR A 56 2.04 -1.36 -12.66
CA THR A 56 2.08 -1.62 -11.21
C THR A 56 2.93 -2.86 -10.92
N LEU A 57 3.50 -2.94 -9.72
CA LEU A 57 4.16 -4.13 -9.20
C LEU A 57 3.62 -4.41 -7.79
N THR A 58 2.84 -5.48 -7.65
CA THR A 58 2.17 -5.83 -6.39
C THR A 58 2.44 -7.28 -5.99
N ASP A 59 2.23 -7.61 -4.72
CA ASP A 59 2.22 -9.02 -4.30
C ASP A 59 0.97 -9.76 -4.85
N ASN A 60 0.82 -11.02 -4.46
CA ASN A 60 -0.29 -11.87 -4.91
C ASN A 60 -1.49 -11.85 -3.96
N GLY A 61 -1.56 -10.86 -3.06
CA GLY A 61 -2.67 -10.69 -2.14
C GLY A 61 -3.97 -10.38 -2.87
N MET A 62 -5.08 -10.93 -2.37
CA MET A 62 -6.40 -10.79 -3.00
C MET A 62 -6.88 -9.34 -3.12
N ILE A 63 -6.32 -8.43 -2.31
CA ILE A 63 -6.60 -6.99 -2.39
C ILE A 63 -6.02 -6.33 -3.64
N PHE A 64 -5.02 -6.95 -4.29
CA PHE A 64 -4.38 -6.48 -5.52
C PHE A 64 -4.75 -7.32 -6.73
N THR A 65 -4.96 -8.64 -6.57
CA THR A 65 -5.31 -9.52 -7.68
C THR A 65 -6.18 -10.70 -7.27
N THR A 66 -7.16 -11.06 -8.11
CA THR A 66 -7.95 -12.30 -7.94
C THR A 66 -7.38 -13.48 -8.70
N ARG A 67 -6.20 -13.36 -9.34
CA ARG A 67 -5.58 -14.41 -10.18
C ARG A 67 -5.45 -15.78 -9.50
N PHE A 68 -5.28 -15.81 -8.17
CA PHE A 68 -5.14 -17.05 -7.39
C PHE A 68 -6.39 -17.42 -6.60
N ALA A 69 -7.52 -16.72 -6.80
CA ALA A 69 -8.77 -17.07 -6.17
C ALA A 69 -9.28 -18.41 -6.72
N ARG A 70 -9.61 -19.35 -5.84
CA ARG A 70 -10.04 -20.72 -6.19
C ARG A 70 -11.48 -20.83 -6.74
N GLY A 71 -12.13 -19.73 -7.12
CA GLY A 71 -13.53 -19.69 -7.55
C GLY A 71 -13.73 -18.97 -8.89
N LYS A 72 -14.98 -18.96 -9.40
CA LYS A 72 -15.37 -18.28 -10.66
C LYS A 72 -15.41 -16.74 -10.54
N GLY A 73 -14.55 -16.14 -9.72
CA GLY A 73 -14.48 -14.70 -9.54
C GLY A 73 -13.72 -14.04 -10.69
N GLY A 74 -14.27 -12.96 -11.25
CA GLY A 74 -13.55 -12.11 -12.21
C GLY A 74 -12.50 -11.22 -11.53
N PRO A 75 -11.84 -10.34 -12.31
CA PRO A 75 -10.92 -9.36 -11.78
C PRO A 75 -11.57 -8.51 -10.67
N ASN A 76 -10.81 -8.16 -9.64
CA ASN A 76 -11.32 -7.22 -8.64
C ASN A 76 -11.41 -5.80 -9.21
N HIS A 77 -12.00 -4.88 -8.43
CA HIS A 77 -12.18 -3.49 -8.86
C HIS A 77 -10.85 -2.78 -9.17
N PHE A 78 -9.77 -3.08 -8.46
CA PHE A 78 -8.46 -2.51 -8.74
C PHE A 78 -7.91 -2.97 -10.09
N GLU A 79 -8.01 -4.27 -10.39
CA GLU A 79 -7.64 -4.85 -11.69
C GLU A 79 -8.43 -4.23 -12.84
N HIS A 80 -9.73 -3.99 -12.64
CA HIS A 80 -10.55 -3.27 -13.62
C HIS A 80 -10.07 -1.83 -13.86
N VAL A 81 -9.79 -1.08 -12.79
CA VAL A 81 -9.33 0.32 -12.89
C VAL A 81 -8.00 0.43 -13.64
N ILE A 82 -7.01 -0.40 -13.30
CA ILE A 82 -5.71 -0.32 -13.97
C ILE A 82 -5.80 -0.76 -15.44
N ALA A 83 -6.63 -1.75 -15.75
CA ALA A 83 -6.88 -2.17 -17.14
C ALA A 83 -7.58 -1.07 -17.95
N GLN A 84 -8.59 -0.39 -17.39
CA GLN A 84 -9.28 0.73 -18.04
C GLN A 84 -8.34 1.90 -18.38
N HIS A 85 -7.29 2.09 -17.60
CA HIS A 85 -6.27 3.10 -17.84
C HIS A 85 -5.07 2.62 -18.66
N GLY A 86 -5.10 1.39 -19.20
CA GLY A 86 -4.01 0.84 -20.02
C GLY A 86 -2.72 0.55 -19.22
N ILE A 87 -2.83 0.39 -17.90
CA ILE A 87 -1.69 0.17 -17.02
C ILE A 87 -1.40 -1.32 -16.94
N VAL A 88 -0.13 -1.69 -17.18
CA VAL A 88 0.29 -3.10 -17.12
C VAL A 88 0.38 -3.55 -15.67
N GLN A 89 -0.39 -4.57 -15.30
CA GLN A 89 -0.26 -5.19 -13.98
C GLN A 89 0.90 -6.18 -13.97
N LYS A 90 1.82 -6.03 -13.02
CA LYS A 90 2.85 -7.03 -12.72
C LYS A 90 2.68 -7.52 -11.29
N ASN A 91 2.88 -8.82 -11.10
CA ASN A 91 2.89 -9.44 -9.78
C ASN A 91 4.19 -10.19 -9.57
N GLY A 92 4.64 -10.27 -8.31
CA GLY A 92 5.80 -11.08 -7.95
C GLY A 92 5.59 -12.56 -8.28
N HIS A 93 6.62 -13.22 -8.82
CA HIS A 93 6.54 -14.65 -9.10
C HIS A 93 6.54 -15.44 -7.78
N PRO A 94 5.67 -16.46 -7.61
CA PRO A 94 5.76 -17.37 -6.48
C PRO A 94 7.17 -17.94 -6.32
N GLY A 95 7.70 -17.96 -5.10
CA GLY A 95 9.05 -18.48 -4.82
C GLY A 95 10.22 -17.55 -5.18
N HIS A 96 9.97 -16.33 -5.68
CA HIS A 96 11.01 -15.32 -5.94
C HIS A 96 10.84 -14.10 -5.03
N PRO A 97 11.30 -14.16 -3.76
CA PRO A 97 11.11 -13.10 -2.78
C PRO A 97 11.69 -11.73 -3.18
N GLN A 98 12.56 -11.66 -4.19
CA GLN A 98 13.21 -10.42 -4.59
C GLN A 98 12.35 -9.46 -5.43
N THR A 99 11.18 -9.85 -5.94
CA THR A 99 10.41 -8.94 -6.82
C THR A 99 9.91 -7.69 -6.07
N GLN A 100 9.73 -7.77 -4.75
CA GLN A 100 9.23 -6.66 -3.92
C GLN A 100 10.30 -6.02 -3.02
N GLY A 101 11.59 -6.31 -3.25
CA GLY A 101 12.65 -5.93 -2.33
C GLY A 101 12.79 -4.42 -2.06
N LYS A 102 12.36 -3.55 -2.97
CA LYS A 102 12.40 -2.09 -2.78
C LYS A 102 11.37 -1.64 -1.73
N ILE A 103 10.12 -2.07 -1.88
CA ILE A 103 9.06 -1.71 -0.95
C ILE A 103 9.25 -2.39 0.41
N GLU A 104 9.75 -3.63 0.42
CA GLU A 104 10.08 -4.35 1.65
C GLU A 104 11.19 -3.66 2.46
N ARG A 105 12.28 -3.20 1.80
CA ARG A 105 13.33 -2.40 2.46
C ARG A 105 12.80 -1.08 3.00
N PHE A 106 11.91 -0.41 2.27
CA PHE A 106 11.25 0.79 2.76
C PHE A 106 10.43 0.49 4.01
N HIS A 107 9.61 -0.56 4.01
CA HIS A 107 8.82 -0.96 5.17
C HIS A 107 9.67 -1.36 6.38
N GLN A 108 10.81 -2.03 6.17
CA GLN A 108 11.77 -2.29 7.26
C GLN A 108 12.31 -1.00 7.87
N THR A 109 12.65 -0.01 7.03
CA THR A 109 13.13 1.30 7.49
C THR A 109 12.04 2.08 8.23
N LEU A 110 10.83 2.10 7.69
CA LEU A 110 9.65 2.69 8.32
C LEU A 110 9.40 2.08 9.72
N LYS A 111 9.44 0.75 9.83
CA LYS A 111 9.19 0.06 11.12
C LYS A 111 10.25 0.37 12.17
N ARG A 112 11.53 0.43 11.78
CA ARG A 112 12.60 0.85 12.69
C ARG A 112 12.37 2.27 13.20
N TRP A 113 12.09 3.19 12.27
CA TRP A 113 11.79 4.58 12.62
C TRP A 113 10.57 4.72 13.54
N LEU A 114 9.46 4.01 13.25
CA LEU A 114 8.27 4.01 14.10
C LEU A 114 8.51 3.39 15.49
N GLY A 115 9.44 2.43 15.60
CA GLY A 115 9.81 1.80 16.87
C GLY A 115 10.64 2.73 17.77
N GLU A 116 11.42 3.63 17.18
CA GLU A 116 12.20 4.64 17.89
C GLU A 116 11.39 5.92 18.20
N ALA A 117 10.31 6.17 17.44
CA ALA A 117 9.47 7.34 17.62
C ALA A 117 8.68 7.28 18.95
N PRO A 118 8.49 8.43 19.64
CA PRO A 118 7.64 8.51 20.82
C PRO A 118 6.23 8.00 20.51
N GLN A 119 5.75 7.03 21.29
CA GLN A 119 4.41 6.46 21.14
C GLN A 119 3.37 7.49 21.60
N VAL A 120 2.88 8.32 20.68
CA VAL A 120 1.84 9.31 21.00
C VAL A 120 0.50 8.58 21.08
N LEU A 121 -0.09 8.53 22.28
CA LEU A 121 -1.43 8.00 22.50
C LEU A 121 -2.46 8.90 21.81
N CYS A 122 -2.85 8.56 20.57
CA CYS A 122 -3.96 9.24 19.92
C CYS A 122 -5.28 8.64 20.43
N ARG A 123 -5.89 9.28 21.43
CA ARG A 123 -7.10 8.78 22.11
C ARG A 123 -8.40 8.88 21.27
N SER A 124 -8.37 9.42 20.05
CA SER A 124 -9.52 9.34 19.14
C SER A 124 -9.11 9.50 17.66
N TYR A 125 -9.73 8.70 16.78
CA TYR A 125 -9.60 8.82 15.32
C TYR A 125 -10.20 10.12 14.76
N ALA A 126 -10.98 10.86 15.55
CA ALA A 126 -11.69 12.07 15.13
C ALA A 126 -10.80 13.33 15.06
N GLY A 127 -9.54 13.28 15.53
CA GLY A 127 -8.67 14.47 15.61
C GLY A 127 -7.27 14.33 15.03
N CYS A 128 -6.86 13.14 14.54
CA CYS A 128 -5.53 12.94 13.96
C CYS A 128 -5.50 13.18 12.43
N GLY A 129 -6.30 14.12 11.96
CA GLY A 129 -6.14 14.67 10.62
C GLY A 129 -5.03 15.70 10.66
N SER A 130 -3.99 15.53 9.85
CA SER A 130 -2.93 16.51 9.57
C SER A 130 -1.79 16.66 10.58
N ARG A 131 -0.84 15.71 10.58
CA ARG A 131 0.61 16.00 10.49
C ARG A 131 1.41 14.71 10.55
N LEU A 132 1.45 13.99 9.44
CA LEU A 132 2.72 13.43 9.01
C LEU A 132 3.22 14.36 7.90
N ARG A 133 3.89 15.47 8.28
CA ARG A 133 4.74 16.18 7.33
C ARG A 133 6.00 15.33 7.24
N VAL A 134 6.06 14.51 6.19
CA VAL A 134 7.34 13.98 5.72
C VAL A 134 8.09 15.19 5.18
N ALA A 135 9.25 15.49 5.77
CA ALA A 135 10.19 16.44 5.19
C ALA A 135 10.80 15.83 3.93
#